data_AF-A0A8T6DPK8-F1
#
_entry.id   AF-A0A8T6DPK8-F1
#
_cell.length_a   1.000
_cell.length_b   1.000
_cell.length_c   1.000
_cell.angle_alpha   90.00
_cell.angle_beta   90.00
_cell.angle_gamma   90.00
#
_symmetry.space_group_name_H-M   'P 1'
#
loop_
_entity.id
_entity.type
_entity.pdbx_description
1 polymer ?
#
loop_
_entity_poly.entity_id
_entity_poly.type
_entity_poly.pdbx_seq_one_letter_code
_entity_poly.pdbx_strand_id
1 'polypeptide(L)'
;MSYTRKDCVLVESGQAWADDNGRMNREPDDIGKNAIAYLDGRRRTHSLVFVVGKRRLYWVRNEDVHSFDPTQTGDQYDNKICLNCDLLKAVDGFSINQTRSDGTKVRRPRCIECFSVDSGKTMSARVRREYLEEHGPAEGDLWQCPICRKYSIAYVNVKIVVDHDQETGMPRGIICDSCNTGLGRFKNGENLLDDAMEYLRRREASTG
;
A
#
# COMPACT_ATOMS: atom_id res chain seq x y z
N MET A 1 20.60 7.86 6.96
CA MET A 1 20.44 7.43 8.37
C MET A 1 20.20 5.93 8.38
N SER A 2 20.81 5.18 9.30
CA SER A 2 20.58 3.74 9.45
C SER A 2 19.84 3.50 10.76
N TYR A 3 18.53 3.31 10.69
CA TYR A 3 17.71 2.98 11.87
C TYR A 3 17.62 1.47 12.05
N THR A 4 17.54 1.02 13.30
CA THR A 4 17.36 -0.38 13.67
C THR A 4 16.09 -0.59 14.48
N ARG A 5 15.71 -1.86 14.69
CA ARG A 5 14.58 -2.22 15.56
C ARG A 5 14.65 -1.59 16.96
N LYS A 6 15.85 -1.42 17.51
CA LYS A 6 16.03 -0.84 18.86
C LYS A 6 15.69 0.64 18.92
N ASP A 7 15.69 1.31 17.78
CA ASP A 7 15.39 2.74 17.67
C ASP A 7 13.88 2.97 17.45
N CYS A 8 13.09 1.90 17.24
CA CYS A 8 11.68 2.03 16.94
C CYS A 8 10.87 2.50 18.14
N VAL A 9 10.03 3.49 17.92
CA VAL A 9 9.18 4.10 18.92
C VAL A 9 7.76 4.28 18.39
N LEU A 10 6.80 4.26 19.31
CA LEU A 10 5.41 4.61 19.06
C LEU A 10 5.17 6.04 19.56
N VAL A 11 4.60 6.88 18.70
CA VAL A 11 4.17 8.24 19.07
C VAL A 11 2.67 8.22 19.37
N GLU A 12 2.31 8.36 20.63
CA GLU A 12 0.93 8.13 21.11
C GLU A 12 -0.03 9.26 20.73
N SER A 13 0.32 10.52 21.00
CA SER A 13 -0.59 11.67 20.87
C SER A 13 -0.93 12.05 19.43
N GLY A 14 -0.04 11.70 18.48
CA GLY A 14 -0.14 12.13 17.09
C GLY A 14 0.20 13.60 16.84
N GLN A 15 0.59 14.36 17.86
CA GLN A 15 1.06 15.74 17.71
C GLN A 15 2.58 15.78 17.66
N ALA A 16 3.11 16.46 16.66
CA ALA A 16 4.56 16.62 16.50
C ALA A 16 4.93 17.89 15.75
N TRP A 17 6.13 18.41 15.96
CA TRP A 17 6.60 19.62 15.29
C TRP A 17 7.64 19.27 14.26
N ALA A 18 7.38 19.57 12.99
CA ALA A 18 8.33 19.24 11.93
C ALA A 18 9.72 19.85 12.21
N ASP A 19 10.76 19.06 11.97
CA ASP A 19 12.13 19.55 12.01
C ASP A 19 12.46 20.31 10.73
N ASP A 20 12.99 21.52 10.89
CA ASP A 20 13.59 22.33 9.84
C ASP A 20 15.06 22.56 10.19
N ASN A 21 15.92 21.70 9.64
CA ASN A 21 17.37 21.78 9.81
C ASN A 21 17.82 21.86 11.29
N GLY A 22 17.25 20.99 12.14
CA GLY A 22 17.55 20.91 13.57
C GLY A 22 16.73 21.86 14.45
N ARG A 23 15.85 22.67 13.85
CA ARG A 23 14.94 23.58 14.56
C ARG A 23 13.51 23.04 14.53
N MET A 24 12.85 23.17 15.66
CA MET A 24 11.46 22.77 15.83
C MET A 24 10.55 23.88 15.28
N ASN A 25 9.62 23.53 14.40
CA ASN A 25 8.56 24.44 13.96
C ASN A 25 7.70 24.93 15.14
N ARG A 26 7.01 26.06 14.98
CA ARG A 26 6.16 26.65 16.04
C ARG A 26 4.83 25.92 16.19
N GLU A 27 4.17 25.66 15.07
CA GLU A 27 2.89 24.98 15.04
C GLU A 27 3.08 23.46 14.99
N PRO A 28 2.26 22.70 15.74
CA PRO A 28 2.27 21.25 15.65
C PRO A 28 1.54 20.78 14.38
N ASP A 29 2.08 19.74 13.78
CA ASP A 29 1.45 18.93 12.74
C ASP A 29 0.67 17.76 13.38
N ASP A 30 -0.36 17.28 12.68
CA ASP A 30 -0.98 15.99 12.96
C ASP A 30 -0.26 14.88 12.17
N ILE A 31 0.50 14.07 12.90
CA ILE A 31 1.18 12.89 12.39
C ILE A 31 0.36 11.60 12.51
N GLY A 32 -0.82 11.69 13.13
CA GLY A 32 -1.71 10.58 13.44
C GLY A 32 -1.34 9.91 14.76
N LYS A 33 -2.35 9.59 15.57
CA LYS A 33 -2.17 8.83 16.82
C LYS A 33 -1.54 7.48 16.55
N ASN A 34 -0.68 7.03 17.47
CA ASN A 34 0.04 5.77 17.37
C ASN A 34 0.91 5.66 16.10
N ALA A 35 1.53 6.77 15.70
CA ALA A 35 2.44 6.78 14.55
C ALA A 35 3.72 6.00 14.85
N ILE A 36 4.15 5.18 13.89
CA ILE A 36 5.42 4.48 13.97
C ILE A 36 6.55 5.44 13.57
N ALA A 37 7.57 5.52 14.41
CA ALA A 37 8.74 6.35 14.17
C ALA A 37 10.04 5.66 14.63
N TYR A 38 11.16 6.27 14.29
CA TYR A 38 12.49 5.85 14.74
C TYR A 38 13.20 7.01 15.42
N LEU A 39 13.77 6.75 16.61
CA LEU A 39 14.47 7.74 17.40
C LEU A 39 15.78 8.16 16.71
N ASP A 40 15.95 9.46 16.53
CA ASP A 40 17.15 10.07 15.93
C ASP A 40 17.97 10.83 16.98
N GLY A 41 17.30 11.40 17.99
CA GLY A 41 17.97 12.06 19.11
C GLY A 41 17.00 12.44 20.23
N ARG A 42 17.54 12.85 21.39
CA ARG A 42 16.74 13.34 22.52
C ARG A 42 17.28 14.66 23.07
N ARG A 43 16.35 15.55 23.41
CA ARG A 43 16.56 16.77 24.21
C ARG A 43 15.80 16.63 25.53
N ARG A 44 15.95 17.63 26.41
CA ARG A 44 15.35 17.66 27.75
C ARG A 44 13.83 17.42 27.75
N THR A 45 13.11 17.99 26.79
CA THR A 45 11.63 17.93 26.74
C THR A 45 11.08 17.22 25.50
N HIS A 46 11.90 17.06 24.44
CA HIS A 46 11.46 16.52 23.16
C HIS A 46 12.47 15.52 22.61
N SER A 47 11.98 14.53 21.88
CA SER A 47 12.75 13.57 21.11
C SER A 47 12.61 13.91 19.63
N LEU A 48 13.72 13.85 18.90
CA LEU A 48 13.74 13.91 17.45
C LEU A 48 13.49 12.50 16.92
N VAL A 49 12.45 12.33 16.11
CA VAL A 49 12.06 11.04 15.55
C VAL A 49 11.80 11.15 14.06
N PHE A 50 12.19 10.14 13.29
CA PHE A 50 11.80 9.99 11.89
C PHE A 50 10.46 9.27 11.82
N VAL A 51 9.40 9.98 11.42
CA VAL A 51 8.04 9.43 11.33
C VAL A 51 7.87 8.74 9.99
N VAL A 52 7.60 7.43 10.00
CA VAL A 52 7.59 6.59 8.79
C VAL A 52 6.55 7.07 7.77
N GLY A 53 5.31 7.25 8.20
CA GLY A 53 4.20 7.65 7.31
C GLY A 53 4.35 9.04 6.71
N LYS A 54 5.14 9.92 7.34
CA LYS A 54 5.43 11.28 6.87
C LYS A 54 6.77 11.40 6.14
N ARG A 55 7.64 10.39 6.25
CA ARG A 55 8.99 10.34 5.65
C ARG A 55 9.86 11.56 6.00
N ARG A 56 9.73 12.06 7.22
CA ARG A 56 10.42 13.27 7.70
C ARG A 56 10.70 13.19 9.20
N LEU A 57 11.68 13.97 9.64
CA LEU A 57 11.99 14.20 11.05
C LEU A 57 11.00 15.16 11.73
N TYR A 58 10.65 14.81 12.95
CA TYR A 58 9.74 15.54 13.82
C TYR A 58 10.27 15.59 15.25
N TRP A 59 10.05 16.70 15.93
CA TRP A 59 10.17 16.79 17.38
C TRP A 59 8.85 16.36 18.02
N VAL A 60 8.94 15.47 19.00
CA VAL A 60 7.79 14.95 19.75
C VAL A 60 8.09 15.10 21.23
N ARG A 61 7.09 15.44 22.05
CA ARG A 61 7.28 15.51 23.51
C ARG A 61 7.74 14.15 24.04
N ASN A 62 8.70 14.17 24.97
CA ASN A 62 9.28 12.92 25.49
C ASN A 62 8.24 11.97 26.10
N GLU A 63 7.18 12.52 26.69
CA GLU A 63 6.06 11.77 27.29
C GLU A 63 5.21 10.98 26.28
N ASP A 64 5.22 11.40 25.01
CA ASP A 64 4.47 10.75 23.92
C ASP A 64 5.28 9.69 23.16
N VAL A 65 6.57 9.50 23.50
CA VAL A 65 7.50 8.64 22.76
C VAL A 65 7.83 7.39 23.56
N HIS A 66 7.21 6.28 23.16
CA HIS A 66 7.32 4.99 23.85
C HIS A 66 8.16 4.01 23.04
N SER A 67 9.03 3.24 23.71
CA SER A 67 9.76 2.15 23.05
C SER A 67 8.76 1.16 22.44
N PHE A 68 9.00 0.74 21.20
CA PHE A 68 8.07 -0.10 20.47
C PHE A 68 8.76 -1.19 19.69
N ASP A 69 8.21 -2.41 19.74
CA ASP A 69 8.71 -3.55 18.98
C ASP A 69 7.80 -3.85 17.78
N PRO A 70 8.13 -3.40 16.57
CA PRO A 70 7.28 -3.58 15.40
C PRO A 70 7.13 -5.05 14.98
N THR A 71 7.99 -5.95 15.47
CA THR A 71 7.90 -7.39 15.15
C THR A 71 6.79 -8.10 15.92
N GLN A 72 6.25 -7.48 16.96
CA GLN A 72 5.09 -7.96 17.72
C GLN A 72 3.77 -7.36 17.21
N THR A 73 3.66 -7.23 15.89
CA THR A 73 2.45 -6.73 15.21
C THR A 73 2.09 -7.63 14.03
N GLY A 74 0.83 -7.64 13.63
CA GLY A 74 0.36 -8.48 12.52
C GLY A 74 -0.95 -9.19 12.83
N ASP A 75 -1.31 -10.15 11.97
CA ASP A 75 -2.61 -10.84 12.04
C ASP A 75 -2.74 -11.75 13.27
N GLN A 76 -1.61 -12.12 13.90
CA GLN A 76 -1.54 -12.94 15.10
C GLN A 76 -1.48 -12.14 16.42
N TYR A 77 -1.50 -10.80 16.35
CA TYR A 77 -1.44 -9.90 17.50
C TYR A 77 -2.69 -9.02 17.56
N ASP A 78 -2.89 -8.31 18.68
CA ASP A 78 -4.03 -7.40 18.86
C ASP A 78 -3.95 -6.17 17.94
N ASN A 79 -2.74 -5.82 17.49
CA ASN A 79 -2.48 -4.64 16.68
C ASN A 79 -1.65 -4.96 15.43
N LYS A 80 -1.86 -4.16 14.40
CA LYS A 80 -1.18 -4.25 13.10
C LYS A 80 -0.82 -2.86 12.59
N ILE A 81 0.35 -2.75 11.96
CA ILE A 81 0.82 -1.51 11.33
C ILE A 81 0.26 -1.43 9.92
N CYS A 82 -0.36 -0.29 9.58
CA CYS A 82 -0.91 -0.07 8.24
C CYS A 82 0.18 0.25 7.21
N LEU A 83 0.23 -0.49 6.11
CA LEU A 83 1.21 -0.28 5.02
C LEU A 83 1.07 1.07 4.27
N ASN A 84 -0.04 1.80 4.47
CA ASN A 84 -0.27 3.07 3.78
C ASN A 84 -0.02 4.30 4.67
N CYS A 85 -0.59 4.31 5.88
CA CYS A 85 -0.44 5.43 6.80
C CYS A 85 0.61 5.21 7.90
N ASP A 86 1.15 3.99 8.03
CA ASP A 86 2.16 3.62 9.02
C ASP A 86 1.74 3.88 10.49
N LEU A 87 0.43 3.91 10.75
CA LEU A 87 -0.13 3.96 12.09
C LEU A 87 -0.35 2.54 12.63
N LEU A 88 -0.10 2.35 13.92
CA LEU A 88 -0.50 1.15 14.65
C LEU A 88 -2.00 1.22 14.97
N LYS A 89 -2.74 0.21 14.55
CA LYS A 89 -4.19 0.11 14.78
C LYS A 89 -4.56 -1.28 15.26
N ALA A 90 -5.73 -1.39 15.90
CA ALA A 90 -6.31 -2.68 16.25
C ALA A 90 -6.44 -3.58 15.01
N VAL A 91 -6.20 -4.87 15.19
CA VAL A 91 -6.15 -5.86 14.11
C VAL A 91 -7.49 -6.00 13.37
N ASP A 92 -8.60 -5.75 14.06
CA ASP A 92 -9.95 -5.71 13.47
C ASP A 92 -10.21 -4.48 12.59
N GLY A 93 -9.39 -3.43 12.72
CA GLY A 93 -9.31 -2.27 11.82
C GLY A 93 -8.78 -2.59 10.42
N PHE A 94 -8.54 -3.87 10.11
CA PHE A 94 -8.07 -4.38 8.83
C PHE A 94 -9.01 -5.47 8.31
N SER A 95 -9.62 -5.27 7.13
CA SER A 95 -10.55 -6.28 6.57
C SER A 95 -9.83 -7.59 6.23
N ILE A 96 -10.52 -8.72 6.43
CA ILE A 96 -10.07 -10.04 5.95
C ILE A 96 -10.11 -10.04 4.42
N ASN A 97 -9.04 -10.52 3.77
CA ASN A 97 -8.99 -10.67 2.31
C ASN A 97 -8.78 -12.09 1.83
N GLN A 98 -8.22 -12.97 2.67
CA GLN A 98 -7.99 -14.37 2.33
C GLN A 98 -8.17 -15.26 3.55
N THR A 99 -8.41 -16.54 3.31
CA THR A 99 -8.34 -17.60 4.32
C THR A 99 -7.34 -18.63 3.82
N ARG A 100 -6.34 -18.96 4.63
CA ARG A 100 -5.35 -20.00 4.32
C ARG A 100 -5.99 -21.38 4.39
N SER A 101 -5.29 -22.38 3.84
CA SER A 101 -5.72 -23.79 3.89
C SER A 101 -5.90 -24.33 5.31
N ASP A 102 -5.18 -23.78 6.28
CA ASP A 102 -5.27 -24.10 7.71
C ASP A 102 -6.43 -23.37 8.43
N GLY A 103 -7.25 -22.60 7.70
CA GLY A 103 -8.36 -21.82 8.25
C GLY A 103 -7.97 -20.43 8.78
N THR A 104 -6.67 -20.11 8.84
CA THR A 104 -6.18 -18.81 9.32
C THR A 104 -6.69 -17.69 8.42
N LYS A 105 -7.28 -16.66 9.04
CA LYS A 105 -7.72 -15.45 8.34
C LYS A 105 -6.53 -14.54 8.10
N VAL A 106 -6.32 -14.18 6.85
CA VAL A 106 -5.32 -13.18 6.45
C VAL A 106 -6.05 -11.87 6.23
N ARG A 107 -5.53 -10.81 6.84
CA ARG A 107 -6.09 -9.46 6.72
C ARG A 107 -5.30 -8.64 5.72
N ARG A 108 -5.97 -7.66 5.12
CA ARG A 108 -5.33 -6.67 4.25
C ARG A 108 -4.16 -6.00 4.99
N PRO A 109 -3.08 -5.64 4.29
CA PRO A 109 -1.96 -4.90 4.90
C PRO A 109 -2.30 -3.42 5.16
N ARG A 110 -3.37 -2.91 4.55
CA ARG A 110 -3.89 -1.56 4.76
C ARG A 110 -5.11 -1.58 5.66
N CYS A 111 -5.23 -0.60 6.54
CA CYS A 111 -6.42 -0.42 7.37
C CYS A 111 -7.65 -0.06 6.54
N ILE A 112 -8.84 -0.24 7.11
CA ILE A 112 -10.13 0.00 6.45
C ILE A 112 -10.22 1.44 5.92
N GLU A 113 -9.83 2.43 6.71
CA GLU A 113 -9.84 3.84 6.32
C GLU A 113 -9.00 4.07 5.05
N CYS A 114 -7.71 3.70 5.07
CA CYS A 114 -6.85 3.86 3.89
C CYS A 114 -7.36 3.06 2.69
N PHE A 115 -7.91 1.87 2.92
CA PHE A 115 -8.45 1.06 1.84
C PHE A 115 -9.67 1.70 1.19
N SER A 116 -10.55 2.35 1.97
CA SER A 116 -11.75 3.03 1.46
C SER A 116 -11.44 4.24 0.60
N VAL A 117 -10.34 4.95 0.89
CA VAL A 117 -9.88 6.09 0.08
C VAL A 117 -9.25 5.62 -1.22
N ASP A 118 -8.41 4.57 -1.15
CA ASP A 118 -7.63 4.09 -2.30
C ASP A 118 -8.38 3.11 -3.22
N SER A 119 -9.60 2.68 -2.87
CA SER A 119 -10.31 1.63 -3.63
C SER A 119 -10.76 2.07 -5.02
N GLY A 120 -10.68 3.35 -5.35
CA GLY A 120 -11.14 3.92 -6.62
C GLY A 120 -12.65 3.75 -6.82
N LYS A 121 -13.14 4.23 -7.96
CA LYS A 121 -14.51 3.95 -8.39
C LYS A 121 -14.60 2.51 -8.88
N THR A 122 -15.54 1.77 -8.30
CA THR A 122 -15.86 0.43 -8.79
C THR A 122 -16.74 0.53 -10.03
N MET A 123 -16.42 -0.25 -11.06
CA MET A 123 -17.31 -0.42 -12.21
C MET A 123 -18.56 -1.21 -11.81
N SER A 124 -19.74 -0.76 -12.26
CA SER A 124 -20.99 -1.47 -11.97
C SER A 124 -21.02 -2.86 -12.60
N ALA A 125 -21.70 -3.81 -11.93
CA ALA A 125 -21.85 -5.16 -12.45
C ALA A 125 -22.54 -5.21 -13.83
N ARG A 126 -23.45 -4.26 -14.09
CA ARG A 126 -24.15 -4.11 -15.36
C ARG A 126 -23.19 -3.71 -16.48
N VAL A 127 -22.46 -2.60 -16.31
CA VAL A 127 -21.48 -2.10 -17.30
C VAL A 127 -20.43 -3.17 -17.60
N ARG A 128 -19.93 -3.86 -16.56
CA ARG A 128 -18.97 -4.96 -16.74
C ARG A 128 -19.51 -6.06 -17.66
N ARG A 129 -20.76 -6.47 -17.45
CA ARG A 129 -21.39 -7.54 -18.23
C ARG A 129 -21.62 -7.10 -19.67
N GLU A 130 -22.21 -5.92 -19.87
CA GLU A 130 -22.44 -5.35 -21.20
C GLU A 130 -21.12 -5.23 -21.99
N TYR A 131 -20.05 -4.75 -21.36
CA TYR A 131 -18.74 -4.63 -22.00
C TYR A 131 -18.10 -5.99 -22.34
N LEU A 132 -18.23 -7.00 -21.47
CA LEU A 132 -17.75 -8.36 -21.76
C LEU A 132 -18.52 -9.02 -22.91
N GLU A 133 -19.83 -8.82 -22.97
CA GLU A 133 -20.67 -9.38 -24.04
C GLU A 133 -20.33 -8.74 -25.40
N GLU A 134 -20.02 -7.45 -25.43
CA GLU A 134 -19.70 -6.73 -26.67
C GLU A 134 -18.24 -6.92 -27.14
N HIS A 135 -17.28 -6.97 -26.22
CA HIS A 135 -15.85 -6.92 -26.56
C HIS A 135 -15.08 -8.20 -26.19
N GLY A 136 -15.65 -9.08 -25.36
CA GLY A 136 -14.97 -10.24 -24.81
C GLY A 136 -14.96 -11.46 -25.74
N PRO A 137 -13.96 -12.34 -25.61
CA PRO A 137 -13.99 -13.64 -26.28
C PRO A 137 -15.06 -14.54 -25.65
N ALA A 138 -15.55 -15.53 -26.40
CA ALA A 138 -16.35 -16.62 -25.86
C ALA A 138 -15.47 -17.64 -25.10
N GLU A 139 -16.08 -18.48 -24.28
CA GLU A 139 -15.38 -19.59 -23.63
C GLU A 139 -14.83 -20.57 -24.66
N GLY A 140 -13.54 -20.91 -24.53
CA GLY A 140 -12.85 -21.79 -25.48
C GLY A 140 -12.17 -21.08 -26.65
N ASP A 141 -12.43 -19.78 -26.86
CA ASP A 141 -11.77 -19.03 -27.93
C ASP A 141 -10.26 -18.91 -27.70
N LEU A 142 -9.50 -18.94 -28.80
CA LEU A 142 -8.10 -18.52 -28.78
C LEU A 142 -8.04 -17.00 -28.62
N TRP A 143 -7.44 -16.54 -27.52
CA TRP A 143 -7.37 -15.12 -27.18
C TRP A 143 -5.95 -14.70 -26.81
N GLN A 144 -5.57 -13.47 -27.16
CA GLN A 144 -4.27 -12.89 -26.84
C GLN A 144 -4.42 -11.66 -25.95
N CYS A 145 -3.72 -11.64 -24.82
CA CYS A 145 -3.73 -10.46 -23.93
C CYS A 145 -3.03 -9.26 -24.59
N PRO A 146 -3.64 -8.07 -24.63
CA PRO A 146 -3.03 -6.90 -25.28
C PRO A 146 -1.81 -6.36 -24.52
N ILE A 147 -1.66 -6.67 -23.24
CA ILE A 147 -0.52 -6.23 -22.41
C ILE A 147 0.63 -7.23 -22.54
N CYS A 148 0.47 -8.45 -22.03
CA CYS A 148 1.57 -9.42 -21.97
C CYS A 148 1.75 -10.26 -23.25
N ARG A 149 0.86 -10.10 -24.25
CA ARG A 149 0.91 -10.77 -25.56
C ARG A 149 0.88 -12.31 -25.54
N LYS A 150 0.57 -12.91 -24.39
CA LYS A 150 0.37 -14.36 -24.25
C LYS A 150 -0.94 -14.80 -24.90
N TYR A 151 -0.86 -15.84 -25.72
CA TYR A 151 -2.02 -16.58 -26.22
C TYR A 151 -2.54 -17.54 -25.14
N SER A 152 -3.85 -17.71 -25.08
CA SER A 152 -4.54 -18.55 -24.10
C SER A 152 -5.91 -18.97 -24.62
N ILE A 153 -6.52 -19.97 -23.98
CA ILE A 153 -7.88 -20.41 -24.25
C ILE A 153 -8.78 -19.71 -23.23
N ALA A 154 -9.64 -18.81 -23.72
CA ALA A 154 -10.47 -17.93 -22.89
C ALA A 154 -11.32 -18.72 -21.88
N TYR A 155 -11.22 -18.32 -20.61
CA TYR A 155 -11.91 -18.91 -19.45
C TYR A 155 -11.58 -20.37 -19.11
N VAL A 156 -10.69 -21.03 -19.88
CA VAL A 156 -10.21 -22.40 -19.59
C VAL A 156 -8.89 -22.37 -18.84
N ASN A 157 -7.84 -21.78 -19.42
CA ASN A 157 -6.51 -21.67 -18.79
C ASN A 157 -6.13 -20.24 -18.44
N VAL A 158 -6.99 -19.27 -18.76
CA VAL A 158 -6.83 -17.86 -18.38
C VAL A 158 -8.16 -17.29 -17.93
N LYS A 159 -8.13 -16.57 -16.81
CA LYS A 159 -9.24 -15.71 -16.42
C LYS A 159 -9.10 -14.36 -17.11
N ILE A 160 -10.14 -13.96 -17.82
CA ILE A 160 -10.24 -12.70 -18.53
C ILE A 160 -11.10 -11.74 -17.71
N VAL A 161 -10.70 -10.48 -17.64
CA VAL A 161 -11.37 -9.45 -16.84
C VAL A 161 -11.47 -8.15 -17.62
N VAL A 162 -12.49 -7.36 -17.28
CA VAL A 162 -12.60 -5.97 -17.74
C VAL A 162 -11.81 -5.10 -16.79
N ASP A 163 -10.72 -4.56 -17.31
CA ASP A 163 -9.95 -3.51 -16.65
C ASP A 163 -10.70 -2.19 -16.73
N HIS A 164 -10.63 -1.38 -15.67
CA HIS A 164 -11.37 -0.14 -15.56
C HIS A 164 -10.52 0.96 -14.96
N ASP A 165 -10.85 2.18 -15.33
CA ASP A 165 -10.23 3.37 -14.80
C ASP A 165 -10.72 3.63 -13.36
N GLN A 166 -9.78 3.92 -12.45
CA GLN A 166 -10.08 4.06 -11.02
C GLN A 166 -10.70 5.41 -10.65
N GLU A 167 -10.66 6.40 -11.55
CA GLU A 167 -11.23 7.73 -11.32
C GLU A 167 -12.67 7.84 -11.85
N THR A 168 -12.95 7.18 -12.96
CA THR A 168 -14.24 7.22 -13.67
C THR A 168 -15.09 5.97 -13.42
N GLY A 169 -14.45 4.82 -13.15
CA GLY A 169 -15.11 3.52 -13.07
C GLY A 169 -15.47 2.92 -14.44
N MET A 170 -15.04 3.54 -15.54
CA MET A 170 -15.37 3.11 -16.90
C MET A 170 -14.36 2.08 -17.43
N PRO A 171 -14.78 1.14 -18.30
CA PRO A 171 -13.88 0.16 -18.91
C PRO A 171 -12.73 0.80 -19.69
N ARG A 172 -11.52 0.28 -19.52
CA ARG A 172 -10.35 0.57 -20.37
C ARG A 172 -10.16 -0.48 -21.46
N GLY A 173 -10.48 -1.74 -21.14
CA GLY A 173 -10.34 -2.86 -22.08
C GLY A 173 -10.39 -4.21 -21.39
N ILE A 174 -10.19 -5.26 -22.20
CA ILE A 174 -10.20 -6.65 -21.75
C ILE A 174 -8.78 -7.17 -21.67
N ILE A 175 -8.38 -7.62 -20.49
CA ILE A 175 -7.03 -8.13 -20.21
C ILE A 175 -7.10 -9.39 -19.35
N CYS A 176 -5.97 -10.09 -19.22
CA CYS A 176 -5.92 -11.24 -18.32
C CYS A 176 -5.83 -10.78 -16.86
N ASP A 177 -6.38 -11.59 -15.95
CA ASP A 177 -6.40 -11.33 -14.50
C ASP A 177 -4.99 -11.08 -13.93
N SER A 178 -3.97 -11.74 -14.49
CA SER A 178 -2.57 -11.53 -14.12
C SER A 178 -2.06 -10.12 -14.48
N CYS A 179 -2.37 -9.62 -15.68
CA CYS A 179 -1.99 -8.26 -16.06
C CYS A 179 -2.77 -7.22 -15.26
N ASN A 180 -4.08 -7.43 -15.07
CA ASN A 180 -4.92 -6.57 -14.24
C ASN A 180 -4.38 -6.45 -12.81
N THR A 181 -4.04 -7.59 -12.20
CA THR A 181 -3.42 -7.61 -10.87
C THR A 181 -2.06 -6.92 -10.86
N GLY A 182 -1.27 -7.07 -11.93
CA GLY A 182 0.00 -6.39 -12.12
C GLY A 182 -0.15 -4.87 -12.14
N LEU A 183 -1.05 -4.33 -12.96
CA LEU A 183 -1.33 -2.88 -13.03
C LEU A 183 -1.76 -2.32 -11.68
N GLY A 184 -2.62 -3.05 -10.95
CA GLY A 184 -3.05 -2.65 -9.61
C GLY A 184 -1.91 -2.55 -8.59
N ARG A 185 -0.81 -3.30 -8.76
CA ARG A 185 0.37 -3.20 -7.87
C ARG A 185 1.17 -1.92 -8.08
N PHE A 186 1.13 -1.35 -9.28
CA PHE A 186 1.74 -0.05 -9.61
C PHE A 186 0.76 1.11 -9.43
N LYS A 187 -0.34 0.89 -8.69
CA LYS A 187 -1.42 1.87 -8.45
C LYS A 187 -1.97 2.49 -9.75
N ASN A 188 -1.89 1.77 -10.88
CA ASN A 188 -2.27 2.25 -12.21
C ASN A 188 -1.60 3.58 -12.65
N GLY A 189 -0.52 4.01 -12.00
CA GLY A 189 0.12 5.30 -12.27
C GLY A 189 1.40 5.14 -13.12
N GLU A 190 1.54 6.00 -14.13
CA GLU A 190 2.68 6.00 -15.07
C GLU A 190 4.02 6.11 -14.33
N ASN A 191 4.12 7.00 -13.33
CA ASN A 191 5.35 7.24 -12.57
C ASN A 191 5.97 5.97 -11.96
N LEU A 192 5.16 5.08 -11.37
CA LEU A 192 5.68 3.85 -10.73
C LEU A 192 6.09 2.78 -11.75
N LEU A 193 5.44 2.76 -12.93
CA LEU A 193 5.84 1.87 -14.02
C LEU A 193 7.16 2.34 -14.63
N ASP A 194 7.35 3.64 -14.78
CA ASP A 194 8.59 4.23 -15.26
C ASP A 194 9.76 3.98 -14.29
N ASP A 195 9.54 4.16 -12.99
CA ASP A 195 10.52 3.82 -11.94
C ASP A 195 10.92 2.34 -12.00
N ALA A 196 9.94 1.44 -12.22
CA ALA A 196 10.19 0.01 -12.34
C ALA A 196 11.01 -0.33 -13.60
N MET A 197 10.68 0.30 -14.74
CA MET A 197 11.44 0.17 -15.99
C MET A 197 12.87 0.69 -15.82
N GLU A 198 13.06 1.83 -15.17
CA GLU A 198 14.38 2.40 -14.91
C GLU A 198 15.21 1.51 -13.97
N TYR A 199 14.60 0.96 -12.92
CA TYR A 199 15.25 0.00 -12.03
C TYR A 199 15.82 -1.19 -12.81
N LEU A 200 15.01 -1.80 -13.70
CA LEU A 200 15.45 -2.92 -14.53
C LEU A 200 16.62 -2.53 -15.44
N ARG A 201 16.49 -1.41 -16.17
CA ARG A 201 17.56 -0.89 -17.06
C ARG A 201 18.88 -0.71 -16.32
N ARG A 202 18.87 -0.12 -15.12
CA ARG A 202 20.08 0.11 -14.33
C ARG A 202 20.75 -1.20 -13.89
N ARG A 203 19.95 -2.23 -13.57
CA ARG A 203 20.47 -3.52 -13.10
C ARG A 203 20.96 -4.43 -14.22
N GLU A 204 20.30 -4.40 -15.37
CA GLU A 204 20.68 -5.19 -16.54
C GLU A 204 21.90 -4.60 -17.26
N ALA A 205 22.03 -3.27 -17.30
CA ALA A 205 23.22 -2.59 -17.83
C ALA A 205 24.49 -2.81 -17.00
N SER A 206 24.36 -3.27 -15.75
CA SER A 206 25.50 -3.59 -14.87
C SER A 206 26.01 -5.03 -15.07
N THR A 207 25.41 -5.79 -15.98
CA THR A 207 25.74 -7.19 -16.30
C THR A 207 26.19 -7.41 -17.75
N GLY A 208 26.45 -6.33 -18.49
CA GLY A 208 26.97 -6.34 -19.86
C GLY A 208 28.43 -5.93 -19.95
#